data_AF-A0A2X1MWZ6-F1
#
_entry.id   AF-A0A2X1MWZ6-F1
#
_cell.length_a   1.000
_cell.length_b   1.000
_cell.length_c   1.000
_cell.angle_alpha   90.00
_cell.angle_beta   90.00
_cell.angle_gamma   90.00
#
_symmetry.space_group_name_H-M   'P 1'
#
loop_
_entity.id
_entity.type
_entity.pdbx_description
1 polymer ?
#
loop_
_entity_poly.entity_id
_entity_poly.type
_entity_poly.pdbx_seq_one_letter_code
_entity_poly.pdbx_strand_id
1 'polypeptide(L)'
;MNPLIIKLGGVLLDSEEALERLFSALVNYRESHQRPLVIVHGGGCVVDELMKGLNLPVKKKNGLRVTPADQIDIITGALAGTANKTLLAWAKKHQIAAVGLFLGDGDSVKVTQLDEELGHVGLAQPGSPKLINSLLENGYLPVVSSIGVTDEGQLMNVNADQAATGAGGNAGRGSDFALRRQRHSRRQRATHCRNDRRESRTTD
;
A
#
# COMPACT_ATOMS: atom_id res chain seq x y z
N MET A 1 2.63 6.58 -21.66
CA MET A 1 1.31 5.98 -21.33
C MET A 1 0.69 6.72 -20.17
N ASN A 2 -0.65 6.70 -20.04
CA ASN A 2 -1.37 7.31 -18.91
C ASN A 2 -2.01 6.23 -18.03
N PRO A 3 -1.29 5.65 -17.06
CA PRO A 3 -1.84 4.60 -16.20
C PRO A 3 -2.94 5.13 -15.29
N LEU A 4 -3.82 4.24 -14.85
CA LEU A 4 -4.75 4.48 -13.76
C LEU A 4 -4.13 3.97 -12.46
N ILE A 5 -3.94 4.87 -11.49
CA ILE A 5 -3.40 4.51 -10.18
C ILE A 5 -4.55 4.25 -9.22
N ILE A 6 -4.60 3.01 -8.72
CA ILE A 6 -5.59 2.57 -7.73
C ILE A 6 -4.90 2.49 -6.39
N LYS A 7 -5.26 3.40 -5.49
CA LYS A 7 -4.74 3.39 -4.13
C LYS A 7 -5.57 2.47 -3.25
N LEU A 8 -4.92 1.49 -2.63
CA LEU A 8 -5.52 0.56 -1.66
C LEU A 8 -5.11 0.91 -0.23
N GLY A 9 -6.05 0.87 0.70
CA GLY A 9 -5.74 1.05 2.11
C GLY A 9 -6.94 0.81 3.03
N GLY A 10 -6.69 0.89 4.33
CA GLY A 10 -7.69 0.57 5.35
C GLY A 10 -7.81 -0.94 5.58
N VAL A 11 -9.00 -1.36 6.01
CA VAL A 11 -9.33 -2.76 6.38
C VAL A 11 -9.51 -3.68 5.16
N LEU A 12 -9.27 -3.17 3.94
CA LEU A 12 -9.44 -3.96 2.72
C LEU A 12 -8.57 -5.22 2.72
N LEU A 13 -7.33 -5.10 3.23
CA LEU A 13 -6.39 -6.23 3.28
C LEU A 13 -6.82 -7.33 4.26
N ASP A 14 -7.76 -7.03 5.16
CA ASP A 14 -8.23 -7.94 6.21
C ASP A 14 -9.55 -8.64 5.81
N SER A 15 -10.10 -8.34 4.62
CA SER A 15 -11.37 -8.88 4.14
C SER A 15 -11.18 -9.65 2.84
N GLU A 16 -11.22 -10.97 2.93
CA GLU A 16 -11.13 -11.85 1.76
C GLU A 16 -12.24 -11.60 0.75
N GLU A 17 -13.48 -11.38 1.20
CA GLU A 17 -14.61 -11.04 0.31
C GLU A 17 -14.33 -9.75 -0.47
N ALA A 18 -13.81 -8.72 0.21
CA ALA A 18 -13.51 -7.45 -0.43
C ALA A 18 -12.33 -7.56 -1.41
N LEU A 19 -11.32 -8.38 -1.10
CA LEU A 19 -10.21 -8.68 -2.00
C LEU A 19 -10.69 -9.47 -3.23
N GLU A 20 -11.50 -10.50 -3.05
CA GLU A 20 -12.08 -11.28 -4.15
C GLU A 20 -12.86 -10.36 -5.10
N ARG A 21 -13.75 -9.52 -4.57
CA ARG A 21 -14.52 -8.56 -5.36
C ARG A 21 -13.63 -7.52 -6.06
N LEU A 22 -12.56 -7.07 -5.41
CA LEU A 22 -11.61 -6.14 -6.01
C LEU A 22 -10.90 -6.79 -7.20
N PHE A 23 -10.32 -7.98 -7.01
CA PHE A 23 -9.54 -8.63 -8.05
C PHE A 23 -10.39 -9.08 -9.24
N SER A 24 -11.61 -9.57 -9.00
CA SER A 24 -12.58 -9.80 -10.09
C SER A 24 -12.90 -8.53 -10.87
N ALA A 25 -13.02 -7.38 -10.19
CA ALA A 25 -13.22 -6.10 -10.87
C ALA A 25 -11.97 -5.64 -11.66
N LEU A 26 -10.76 -5.92 -11.15
CA LEU A 26 -9.50 -5.64 -11.86
C LEU A 26 -9.35 -6.47 -13.12
N VAL A 27 -9.71 -7.76 -13.08
CA VAL A 27 -9.74 -8.64 -14.26
C VAL A 27 -10.71 -8.08 -15.30
N ASN A 28 -11.96 -7.83 -14.92
CA ASN A 28 -12.97 -7.27 -15.83
C ASN A 28 -12.52 -5.93 -16.46
N TYR A 29 -11.88 -5.05 -15.68
CA TYR A 29 -11.35 -3.79 -16.19
C TYR A 29 -10.24 -4.04 -17.23
N ARG A 30 -9.28 -4.93 -16.93
CA ARG A 30 -8.16 -5.25 -17.82
C ARG A 30 -8.58 -5.93 -19.12
N GLU A 31 -9.68 -6.69 -19.10
CA GLU A 31 -10.25 -7.32 -20.31
C GLU A 31 -11.00 -6.32 -21.19
N SER A 32 -11.59 -5.28 -20.58
CA SER A 32 -12.42 -4.29 -21.28
C SER A 32 -11.69 -2.99 -21.64
N HIS A 33 -10.51 -2.73 -21.08
CA HIS A 33 -9.78 -1.47 -21.26
C HIS A 33 -8.29 -1.70 -21.57
N GLN A 34 -7.75 -0.88 -22.47
CA GLN A 34 -6.31 -0.86 -22.78
C GLN A 34 -5.50 0.03 -21.81
N ARG A 35 -6.15 0.87 -21.00
CA ARG A 35 -5.47 1.76 -20.06
C ARG A 35 -4.80 0.90 -18.97
N PRO A 36 -3.47 0.99 -18.79
CA PRO A 36 -2.78 0.11 -17.87
C PRO A 36 -3.03 0.54 -16.42
N LEU A 37 -2.96 -0.42 -15.50
CA LEU A 37 -3.22 -0.22 -14.07
C LEU A 37 -1.92 -0.24 -13.26
N VAL A 38 -1.88 0.56 -12.20
CA VAL A 38 -0.87 0.50 -11.14
C VAL A 38 -1.59 0.49 -9.80
N ILE A 39 -1.19 -0.40 -8.90
CA ILE A 39 -1.70 -0.40 -7.53
C ILE A 39 -0.66 0.25 -6.63
N VAL A 40 -1.10 1.18 -5.78
CA VAL A 40 -0.29 1.69 -4.66
C VAL A 40 -1.00 1.34 -3.37
N HIS A 41 -0.33 0.77 -2.39
CA HIS A 41 -0.99 0.36 -1.17
C HIS A 41 -0.28 0.84 0.10
N GLY A 42 -1.09 1.11 1.12
CA GLY A 42 -0.62 1.12 2.50
C GLY A 42 -0.89 -0.22 3.18
N GLY A 43 -0.95 -0.20 4.51
CA GLY A 43 -1.27 -1.40 5.30
C GLY A 43 -1.40 -1.07 6.78
N GLY A 44 -2.10 0.03 7.09
CA GLY A 44 -2.20 0.53 8.45
C GLY A 44 -2.69 -0.51 9.45
N CYS A 45 -3.65 -1.36 9.06
CA CYS A 45 -4.16 -2.46 9.88
C CYS A 45 -3.10 -3.55 10.10
N VAL A 46 -2.47 -4.06 9.04
CA VAL A 46 -1.38 -5.07 9.12
C VAL A 46 -0.26 -4.61 10.06
N VAL A 47 0.13 -3.34 9.98
CA VAL A 47 1.12 -2.75 10.90
C VAL A 47 0.57 -2.67 12.32
N ASP A 48 -0.66 -2.16 12.51
CA ASP A 48 -1.27 -2.02 13.84
C ASP A 48 -1.41 -3.38 14.55
N GLU A 49 -1.71 -4.45 13.82
CA GLU A 49 -1.80 -5.81 14.34
C GLU A 49 -0.44 -6.39 14.74
N LEU A 50 0.58 -6.25 13.89
CA LEU A 50 1.93 -6.70 14.20
C LEU A 50 2.50 -5.98 15.42
N MET A 51 2.35 -4.65 15.46
CA MET A 51 2.80 -3.83 16.60
C MET A 51 2.11 -4.23 17.90
N LYS A 52 0.80 -4.55 17.84
CA LYS A 52 0.06 -5.06 19.00
C LYS A 52 0.59 -6.43 19.44
N GLY A 53 0.88 -7.34 18.51
CA GLY A 53 1.45 -8.66 18.83
C GLY A 53 2.83 -8.57 19.49
N LEU A 54 3.63 -7.56 19.12
CA LEU A 54 4.94 -7.27 19.69
C LEU A 54 4.88 -6.37 20.94
N ASN A 55 3.68 -5.99 21.38
CA ASN A 55 3.46 -5.06 22.49
C ASN A 55 4.17 -3.70 22.33
N LEU A 56 4.29 -3.22 21.08
CA LEU A 56 4.90 -1.94 20.74
C LEU A 56 3.83 -0.84 20.59
N PRO A 57 4.10 0.39 21.06
CA PRO A 57 3.12 1.47 21.03
C PRO A 57 2.92 2.03 19.63
N VAL A 58 1.66 2.23 19.23
CA VAL A 58 1.30 2.95 18.01
C VAL A 58 1.05 4.42 18.32
N LYS A 59 1.98 5.30 17.89
CA LYS A 59 1.82 6.76 17.99
C LYS A 59 1.50 7.36 16.62
N LYS A 60 0.51 8.23 16.56
CA LYS A 60 0.16 9.01 15.36
C LYS A 60 0.17 10.49 15.68
N LYS A 61 0.88 11.30 14.88
CA LYS A 61 0.93 12.76 14.96
C LYS A 61 0.43 13.31 13.62
N ASN A 62 -0.60 14.15 13.65
CA ASN A 62 -1.21 14.74 12.45
C ASN A 62 -1.63 13.72 11.36
N GLY A 63 -2.05 12.52 11.78
CA GLY A 63 -2.45 11.44 10.87
C GLY A 63 -1.30 10.61 10.29
N LEU A 64 -0.04 10.95 10.59
CA LEU A 64 1.15 10.18 10.23
C LEU A 64 1.55 9.28 11.40
N ARG A 65 2.03 8.07 11.11
CA ARG A 65 2.58 7.17 12.13
C ARG A 65 3.99 7.65 12.46
N VAL A 66 4.21 8.06 13.71
CA VAL A 66 5.58 8.29 14.20
C VAL A 66 6.32 6.97 14.07
N THR A 67 7.45 6.98 13.37
CA THR A 67 8.18 5.77 12.98
C THR A 67 9.61 5.86 13.50
N PRO A 68 9.86 5.47 14.75
CA PRO A 68 11.21 5.49 15.31
C PRO A 68 12.16 4.51 14.59
N ALA A 69 13.47 4.72 14.75
CA ALA A 69 14.50 3.91 14.09
C ALA A 69 14.44 2.42 14.46
N ASP A 70 14.01 2.07 15.67
CA ASP A 70 13.85 0.68 16.11
C ASP A 70 12.59 0.00 15.56
N GLN A 71 11.70 0.74 14.87
CA GLN A 71 10.42 0.22 14.35
C GLN A 71 10.34 0.20 12.83
N ILE A 72 11.24 0.91 12.11
CA ILE A 72 11.16 1.02 10.65
C ILE A 72 11.29 -0.34 9.96
N ASP A 73 12.13 -1.24 10.47
CA ASP A 73 12.31 -2.58 9.88
C ASP A 73 11.05 -3.44 10.03
N ILE A 74 10.42 -3.39 11.20
CA ILE A 74 9.16 -4.10 11.50
C ILE A 74 8.03 -3.57 10.59
N ILE A 75 7.94 -2.24 10.46
CA ILE A 75 6.94 -1.58 9.61
C ILE A 75 7.19 -1.91 8.13
N THR A 76 8.46 -1.95 7.72
CA THR A 76 8.85 -2.34 6.36
C THR A 76 8.46 -3.78 6.07
N GLY A 77 8.73 -4.71 6.99
CA GLY A 77 8.31 -6.10 6.88
C GLY A 77 6.79 -6.26 6.73
N ALA A 78 6.01 -5.51 7.51
CA ALA A 78 4.55 -5.53 7.41
C ALA A 78 4.03 -4.94 6.09
N LEU A 79 4.60 -3.83 5.61
CA LEU A 79 4.11 -3.12 4.43
C LEU A 79 4.70 -3.67 3.12
N ALA A 80 6.02 -3.62 2.96
CA ALA A 80 6.71 -4.08 1.74
C ALA A 80 6.81 -5.61 1.66
N GLY A 81 6.75 -6.29 2.79
CA GLY A 81 6.62 -7.75 2.87
C GLY A 81 5.15 -8.17 2.85
N THR A 82 4.55 -8.37 4.02
CA THR A 82 3.25 -9.04 4.18
C THR A 82 2.15 -8.43 3.32
N ALA A 83 1.87 -7.14 3.45
CA ALA A 83 0.78 -6.50 2.71
C ALA A 83 1.00 -6.55 1.18
N ASN A 84 2.23 -6.28 0.72
CA ASN A 84 2.55 -6.33 -0.71
C ASN A 84 2.40 -7.74 -1.26
N LYS A 85 2.97 -8.74 -0.59
CA LYS A 85 2.97 -10.13 -1.08
C LYS A 85 1.60 -10.79 -0.96
N THR A 86 0.76 -10.38 0.00
CA THR A 86 -0.67 -10.74 0.01
C THR A 86 -1.35 -10.27 -1.27
N LEU A 87 -1.19 -9.00 -1.68
CA LEU A 87 -1.77 -8.50 -2.93
C LEU A 87 -1.23 -9.23 -4.17
N LEU A 88 0.06 -9.59 -4.19
CA LEU A 88 0.62 -10.40 -5.28
C LEU A 88 0.03 -11.82 -5.32
N ALA A 89 -0.21 -12.45 -4.16
CA ALA A 89 -0.85 -13.76 -4.09
C ALA A 89 -2.28 -13.70 -4.65
N TRP A 90 -3.03 -12.66 -4.33
CA TRP A 90 -4.36 -12.42 -4.90
C TRP A 90 -4.30 -12.15 -6.42
N ALA A 91 -3.34 -11.37 -6.88
CA ALA A 91 -3.11 -11.17 -8.32
C ALA A 91 -2.86 -12.51 -9.02
N LYS A 92 -2.01 -13.36 -8.43
CA LYS A 92 -1.70 -14.69 -8.96
C LYS A 92 -2.92 -15.60 -9.00
N LYS A 93 -3.76 -15.61 -7.96
CA LYS A 93 -5.04 -16.36 -7.91
C LYS A 93 -5.93 -16.01 -9.11
N HIS A 94 -5.96 -14.74 -9.48
CA HIS A 94 -6.74 -14.18 -10.59
C HIS A 94 -5.96 -14.15 -11.93
N GLN A 95 -4.87 -14.92 -12.04
CA GLN A 95 -4.01 -15.02 -13.23
C GLN A 95 -3.46 -13.69 -13.76
N ILE A 96 -3.34 -12.67 -12.90
CA ILE A 96 -2.72 -11.40 -13.24
C ILE A 96 -1.20 -11.53 -13.03
N ALA A 97 -0.44 -11.22 -14.08
CA ALA A 97 1.02 -11.08 -13.99
C ALA A 97 1.38 -9.79 -13.25
N ALA A 98 1.52 -9.86 -11.93
CA ALA A 98 1.85 -8.71 -11.09
C ALA A 98 3.33 -8.70 -10.66
N VAL A 99 3.89 -7.50 -10.51
CA VAL A 99 5.25 -7.27 -9.99
C VAL A 99 5.18 -6.37 -8.78
N GLY A 100 5.68 -6.86 -7.64
CA GLY A 100 5.70 -6.10 -6.40
C GLY A 100 6.92 -5.20 -6.30
N LEU A 101 6.70 -3.93 -6.01
CA LEU A 101 7.73 -2.92 -5.83
C LEU A 101 7.57 -2.17 -4.50
N PHE A 102 8.60 -1.45 -4.11
CA PHE A 102 8.52 -0.32 -3.19
C PHE A 102 8.89 0.99 -3.91
N LEU A 103 8.82 2.13 -3.22
CA LEU A 103 8.99 3.45 -3.84
C LEU A 103 10.40 3.67 -4.44
N GLY A 104 11.43 3.06 -3.85
CA GLY A 104 12.81 3.20 -4.30
C GLY A 104 13.18 2.37 -5.52
N ASP A 105 12.36 1.39 -5.93
CA ASP A 105 12.70 0.54 -7.08
C ASP A 105 12.77 1.38 -8.35
N GLY A 106 13.95 1.45 -8.97
CA GLY A 106 14.19 2.26 -10.17
C GLY A 106 14.01 3.77 -9.94
N ASP A 107 14.18 4.24 -8.71
CA ASP A 107 13.89 5.61 -8.27
C ASP A 107 12.47 6.06 -8.61
N SER A 108 11.51 5.12 -8.56
CA SER A 108 10.12 5.36 -8.96
C SER A 108 9.48 6.50 -8.18
N VAL A 109 9.83 6.71 -6.92
CA VAL A 109 9.43 7.87 -6.12
C VAL A 109 10.60 8.24 -5.22
N LYS A 110 11.03 9.50 -5.29
CA LYS A 110 12.08 10.02 -4.40
C LYS A 110 11.52 10.26 -3.02
N VAL A 111 12.29 9.93 -1.99
CA VAL A 111 11.87 10.08 -0.60
C VAL A 111 12.96 10.77 0.20
N THR A 112 12.59 11.83 0.91
CA THR A 112 13.43 12.47 1.93
C THR A 112 12.78 12.32 3.29
N GLN A 113 13.53 12.52 4.39
CA GLN A 113 12.91 12.61 5.70
C GLN A 113 11.98 13.82 5.76
N LEU A 114 10.77 13.62 6.30
CA LEU A 114 9.77 14.69 6.42
C LEU A 114 10.02 15.60 7.62
N ASP A 115 10.31 15.01 8.77
CA ASP A 115 10.47 15.69 10.05
C ASP A 115 11.22 14.74 11.01
N GLU A 116 12.30 15.22 11.64
CA GLU A 116 13.09 14.46 12.60
C GLU A 116 12.24 13.99 13.79
N GLU A 117 11.25 14.77 14.23
CA GLU A 117 10.37 14.40 15.34
C GLU A 117 9.46 13.21 15.01
N LEU A 118 9.27 12.92 13.73
CA LEU A 118 8.50 11.77 13.25
C LEU A 118 9.37 10.53 13.04
N GLY A 119 10.69 10.66 13.11
CA GLY A 119 11.66 9.60 12.82
C GLY A 119 11.75 9.29 11.32
N HIS A 120 11.66 8.02 10.97
CA HIS A 120 11.71 7.48 9.61
C HIS A 120 10.37 7.67 8.86
N VAL A 121 9.80 8.87 8.91
CA VAL A 121 8.65 9.25 8.10
C VAL A 121 9.14 10.01 6.87
N GLY A 122 8.74 9.54 5.70
CA GLY A 122 9.21 10.07 4.43
C GLY A 122 8.25 11.04 3.76
N LEU A 123 8.81 12.05 3.10
CA LEU A 123 8.14 12.92 2.14
C LEU A 123 8.35 12.37 0.72
N ALA A 124 7.28 11.95 0.05
CA ALA A 124 7.34 11.48 -1.33
C ALA A 124 7.35 12.64 -2.34
N GLN A 125 8.21 12.51 -3.33
CA GLN A 125 8.34 13.41 -4.47
C GLN A 125 8.40 12.61 -5.78
N PRO A 126 7.98 13.22 -6.91
CA PRO A 126 8.17 12.64 -8.24
C PRO A 126 9.61 12.15 -8.46
N GLY A 127 9.74 11.03 -9.14
CA GLY A 127 10.98 10.30 -9.43
C GLY A 127 11.03 9.89 -10.91
N SER A 128 11.59 8.72 -11.19
CA SER A 128 11.75 8.17 -12.54
C SER A 128 10.61 7.23 -12.92
N PRO A 129 9.87 7.47 -14.02
CA PRO A 129 8.83 6.54 -14.48
C PRO A 129 9.38 5.32 -15.22
N LYS A 130 10.69 5.25 -15.49
CA LYS A 130 11.26 4.29 -16.47
C LYS A 130 10.94 2.83 -16.14
N LEU A 131 11.15 2.42 -14.88
CA LEU A 131 10.91 1.03 -14.47
C LEU A 131 9.42 0.67 -14.56
N ILE A 132 8.56 1.50 -13.99
CA ILE A 132 7.10 1.29 -14.03
C ILE A 132 6.61 1.25 -15.48
N ASN A 133 7.03 2.19 -16.32
CA ASN A 133 6.63 2.20 -17.73
C ASN A 133 7.08 0.93 -18.46
N SER A 134 8.32 0.48 -18.26
CA SER A 134 8.82 -0.77 -18.85
C SER A 134 7.96 -1.97 -18.43
N LEU A 135 7.59 -2.07 -17.15
CA LEU A 135 6.71 -3.14 -16.66
C LEU A 135 5.31 -3.07 -17.31
N LEU A 136 4.73 -1.87 -17.41
CA LEU A 136 3.42 -1.67 -18.03
C LEU A 136 3.45 -2.00 -19.54
N GLU A 137 4.50 -1.61 -20.25
CA GLU A 137 4.72 -1.92 -21.67
C GLU A 137 4.82 -3.43 -21.91
N ASN A 138 5.34 -4.19 -20.94
CA ASN A 138 5.41 -5.65 -20.98
C ASN A 138 4.18 -6.35 -20.38
N GLY A 139 3.09 -5.61 -20.12
CA GLY A 139 1.79 -6.17 -19.70
C GLY A 139 1.66 -6.52 -18.21
N TYR A 140 2.67 -6.21 -17.39
CA TYR A 140 2.63 -6.46 -15.96
C TYR A 140 1.72 -5.48 -15.21
N LEU A 141 1.23 -5.89 -14.04
CA LEU A 141 0.59 -5.02 -13.04
C LEU A 141 1.58 -4.66 -11.92
N PRO A 142 2.13 -3.44 -11.87
CA PRO A 142 2.94 -2.99 -10.75
C PRO A 142 2.07 -2.82 -9.48
N VAL A 143 2.54 -3.39 -8.38
CA VAL A 143 1.92 -3.28 -7.05
C VAL A 143 2.95 -2.68 -6.09
N VAL A 144 2.81 -1.39 -5.80
CA VAL A 144 3.81 -0.58 -5.10
C VAL A 144 3.43 -0.37 -3.64
N SER A 145 4.29 -0.79 -2.73
CA SER A 145 4.15 -0.51 -1.29
C SER A 145 4.58 0.92 -0.95
N SER A 146 4.05 1.48 0.15
CA SER A 146 4.37 2.84 0.60
C SER A 146 5.62 2.94 1.50
N ILE A 147 6.61 2.08 1.29
CA ILE A 147 7.96 2.21 1.86
C ILE A 147 8.86 2.80 0.78
N GLY A 148 9.71 3.76 1.15
CA GLY A 148 10.77 4.25 0.30
C GLY A 148 12.12 4.23 0.99
N VAL A 149 13.10 4.81 0.32
CA VAL A 149 14.48 4.92 0.79
C VAL A 149 15.02 6.30 0.41
N THR A 150 15.86 6.88 1.27
CA THR A 150 16.59 8.12 0.95
C THR A 150 17.83 7.83 0.11
N ASP A 151 18.44 8.88 -0.45
CA ASP A 151 19.68 8.76 -1.22
C ASP A 151 20.85 8.22 -0.36
N GLU A 152 20.78 8.39 0.97
CA GLU A 152 21.72 7.85 1.96
C GLU A 152 21.40 6.41 2.40
N GLY A 153 20.40 5.77 1.79
CA GLY A 153 20.05 4.37 2.07
C GLY A 153 19.19 4.16 3.32
N GLN A 154 18.52 5.20 3.84
CA GLN A 154 17.63 5.07 5.00
C GLN A 154 16.20 4.73 4.60
N LEU A 155 15.64 3.65 5.14
CA LEU A 155 14.24 3.29 4.90
C LEU A 155 13.28 4.32 5.51
N MET A 156 12.20 4.60 4.79
CA MET A 156 11.22 5.61 5.16
C MET A 156 9.79 5.09 4.98
N ASN A 157 8.96 5.31 6.01
CA ASN A 157 7.54 5.04 5.98
C ASN A 157 6.79 6.26 5.41
N VAL A 158 6.17 6.10 4.23
CA VAL A 158 5.49 7.18 3.53
C VAL A 158 3.98 7.00 3.64
N ASN A 159 3.25 8.11 3.78
CA ASN A 159 1.79 8.07 3.68
C ASN A 159 1.37 7.56 2.29
N ALA A 160 0.56 6.49 2.24
CA ALA A 160 0.19 5.86 0.97
C ALA A 160 -0.59 6.77 -0.01
N ASP A 161 -1.29 7.81 0.47
CA ASP A 161 -1.93 8.78 -0.43
C ASP A 161 -0.86 9.69 -1.08
N GLN A 162 0.15 10.13 -0.31
CA GLN A 162 1.30 10.88 -0.85
C GLN A 162 2.17 10.03 -1.78
N ALA A 163 2.41 8.77 -1.41
CA ALA A 163 3.14 7.80 -2.22
C ALA A 163 2.47 7.61 -3.58
N ALA A 164 1.14 7.46 -3.58
CA ALA A 164 0.38 7.32 -4.82
C ALA A 164 0.51 8.58 -5.68
N THR A 165 0.35 9.79 -5.10
CA THR A 165 0.58 11.08 -5.79
C THR A 165 1.99 11.18 -6.38
N GLY A 166 3.03 10.78 -5.63
CA GLY A 166 4.41 10.75 -6.12
C GLY A 166 4.58 9.82 -7.32
N ALA A 167 4.03 8.61 -7.26
CA ALA A 167 4.06 7.65 -8.36
C ALA A 167 3.28 8.15 -9.59
N GLY A 168 2.15 8.84 -9.36
CA GLY A 168 1.31 9.41 -10.42
C GLY A 168 1.85 10.67 -11.08
N GLY A 169 2.62 11.49 -10.36
CA GLY A 169 3.30 12.66 -10.90
C GLY A 169 4.30 12.31 -12.01
N ASN A 170 4.82 11.08 -12.00
CA ASN A 170 5.77 10.61 -13.01
C ASN A 170 5.09 10.10 -14.29
N ALA A 171 3.81 9.77 -14.21
CA ALA A 171 3.10 9.09 -15.31
C ALA A 171 2.44 10.06 -16.33
N GLY A 172 2.87 11.33 -16.34
CA GLY A 172 2.32 12.38 -17.20
C GLY A 172 1.06 13.01 -16.60
N ARG A 173 0.73 14.24 -17.02
CA ARG A 173 -0.34 15.08 -16.45
C ARG A 173 -1.79 14.56 -16.63
N GLY A 174 -2.00 13.26 -16.82
CA GLY A 174 -3.31 12.63 -17.02
C GLY A 174 -3.68 11.54 -16.02
N SER A 175 -2.85 11.28 -14.99
CA SER A 175 -3.07 10.21 -14.01
C SER A 175 -4.34 10.44 -13.18
N ASP A 176 -5.49 9.90 -13.61
CA ASP A 176 -6.67 9.83 -12.73
C ASP A 176 -6.38 9.01 -11.48
N PHE A 177 -6.79 9.54 -10.32
CA PHE A 177 -6.72 8.86 -9.03
C PHE A 177 -8.08 8.28 -8.66
N ALA A 178 -8.18 6.96 -8.58
CA ALA A 178 -9.31 6.30 -7.93
C ALA A 178 -8.97 6.09 -6.44
N LEU A 179 -9.25 7.09 -5.59
CA LEU A 179 -9.04 6.99 -4.14
C LEU A 179 -10.28 6.33 -3.48
N ARG A 180 -10.23 5.02 -3.24
CA ARG A 180 -11.28 4.34 -2.44
C ARG A 180 -10.95 4.46 -0.95
N ARG A 181 -11.59 5.41 -0.25
CA ARG A 181 -11.63 5.43 1.22
C ARG A 181 -12.93 4.76 1.69
N GLN A 182 -12.86 3.59 2.33
CA GLN A 182 -13.98 3.11 3.14
C GLN A 182 -14.11 4.01 4.38
N ARG A 183 -15.14 4.86 4.41
CA ARG A 183 -15.50 5.63 5.62
C ARG A 183 -16.33 4.74 6.56
N HIS A 184 -15.67 3.98 7.43
CA HIS A 184 -16.37 3.38 8.58
C HIS A 184 -16.33 4.33 9.79
N SER A 185 -17.51 4.57 10.38
CA SER A 185 -17.70 5.37 11.59
C SER A 185 -16.90 4.78 12.76
N ARG A 186 -16.41 5.63 13.67
CA ARG A 186 -15.56 5.21 14.82
C ARG A 186 -16.17 4.09 15.67
N ARG A 187 -17.51 3.94 15.68
CA ARG A 187 -18.22 2.87 16.41
C ARG A 187 -18.09 1.50 15.76
N GLN A 188 -17.95 1.38 14.44
CA GLN A 188 -17.88 0.08 13.75
C GLN A 188 -16.50 -0.60 13.82
N ARG A 189 -15.42 0.17 14.05
CA ARG A 189 -14.04 -0.36 14.13
C ARG A 189 -13.82 -1.25 15.36
N ALA A 190 -14.53 -1.00 16.46
CA ALA A 190 -14.39 -1.77 17.69
C ALA A 190 -15.29 -3.00 17.73
N THR A 191 -16.39 -3.02 16.97
CA THR A 191 -17.38 -4.12 16.96
C THR A 191 -17.03 -5.21 15.95
N HIS A 192 -16.51 -4.88 14.77
CA HIS A 192 -16.18 -5.89 13.76
C HIS A 192 -15.03 -6.80 14.23
N CYS A 193 -14.00 -6.22 14.85
CA CYS A 193 -12.87 -6.95 15.43
C CYS A 193 -13.24 -7.81 16.67
N ARG A 194 -14.46 -7.64 17.24
CA ARG A 194 -14.98 -8.43 18.38
C ARG A 194 -15.93 -9.54 17.96
N ASN A 195 -16.68 -9.38 16.87
CA ASN A 195 -17.70 -10.36 16.49
C ASN A 195 -17.11 -11.60 15.81
N ASP A 196 -16.04 -11.46 15.01
CA ASP A 196 -15.37 -12.63 14.40
C ASP A 196 -14.68 -13.54 15.44
N ARG A 197 -14.43 -13.03 16.66
CA ARG A 197 -13.87 -13.81 17.77
C ARG A 197 -14.92 -14.58 18.60
N ARG A 198 -16.22 -14.33 18.39
CA ARG A 198 -17.28 -15.11 19.06
C ARG A 198 -17.66 -16.35 18.26
N GLU A 199 -17.60 -16.29 16.93
CA GLU A 199 -17.91 -17.45 16.08
C GLU A 199 -16.76 -18.49 16.07
N SER A 200 -15.52 -18.08 16.33
CA SER A 200 -14.38 -19.00 16.46
C SER A 200 -14.21 -19.64 17.86
N ARG A 201 -15.18 -19.47 18.77
CA ARG A 201 -15.14 -20.03 20.15
C ARG A 201 -16.35 -20.91 20.49
N THR A 202 -17.15 -21.29 19.49
CA THR A 202 -18.31 -22.17 19.66
C THR A 202 -18.17 -23.51 18.95
N THR A 203 -16.94 -23.88 18.58
CA THR A 203 -16.58 -25.24 18.13
C THR A 203 -15.34 -25.69 18.89
N ASP A 204 -15.57 -26.08 20.15
CA ASP A 204 -14.94 -27.19 20.88
C ASP A 204 -15.53 -27.24 22.31
#